data_AF-A0A4S4AL67-F1
#
_entry.id   AF-A0A4S4AL67-F1
#
_cell.length_a   1.000
_cell.length_b   1.000
_cell.length_c   1.000
_cell.angle_alpha   90.00
_cell.angle_beta   90.00
_cell.angle_gamma   90.00
#
_symmetry.space_group_name_H-M   'P 1'
#
loop_
_entity.id
_entity.type
_entity.pdbx_description
1 polymer ?
#
loop_
_entity_poly.entity_id
_entity_poly.type
_entity_poly.pdbx_seq_one_letter_code
_entity_poly.pdbx_strand_id
1 'polypeptide(L)'
;MTTYTKEQVSKLVDGKLDWDTTLRMLAMPKDKERFALYLEALQKKVSWPDRIVLPLGPHLHIAQSAQTKQWVTKCECGHEFGDYRENWKLNAAIYVRDTEEAMAEVYPRLMAPDTTWQVYREYYCPACGTLHDVEAPTPWYPVIHDFEPDIEAFYEEWVGLPVPEKAA
;
A
#
# COMPACT_ATOMS: atom_id res chain seq x y z
N MET A 1 5.50 -26.50 11.40
CA MET A 1 4.90 -25.23 10.93
C MET A 1 4.60 -25.37 9.47
N THR A 2 3.52 -24.77 9.00
CA THR A 2 3.25 -24.60 7.57
C THR A 2 4.33 -23.71 6.95
N THR A 3 4.79 -24.09 5.76
CA THR A 3 5.76 -23.34 4.96
C THR A 3 5.28 -23.35 3.51
N TYR A 4 5.62 -22.32 2.76
CA TYR A 4 5.25 -22.15 1.36
C TYR A 4 6.47 -21.75 0.55
N THR A 5 6.49 -22.15 -0.72
CA THR A 5 7.63 -21.85 -1.60
C THR A 5 7.61 -20.39 -2.04
N LYS A 6 8.78 -19.86 -2.43
CA LYS A 6 8.91 -18.54 -3.07
C LYS A 6 7.96 -18.38 -4.26
N GLU A 7 7.81 -19.44 -5.05
CA GLU A 7 6.90 -19.46 -6.20
C GLU A 7 5.43 -19.34 -5.77
N GLN A 8 5.01 -20.07 -4.73
CA GLN A 8 3.65 -19.95 -4.20
C GLN A 8 3.36 -18.54 -3.67
N VAL A 9 4.31 -17.93 -2.96
CA VAL A 9 4.16 -16.55 -2.49
C VAL A 9 4.09 -15.58 -3.68
N SER A 10 4.95 -15.72 -4.69
CA SER A 10 4.88 -14.90 -5.91
C SER A 10 3.53 -15.03 -6.63
N LYS A 11 3.03 -16.26 -6.79
CA LYS A 11 1.71 -16.52 -7.38
C LYS A 11 0.59 -15.91 -6.56
N LEU A 12 0.71 -15.88 -5.23
CA LEU A 12 -0.25 -15.19 -4.36
C LEU A 12 -0.27 -13.69 -4.65
N VAL A 13 0.91 -13.06 -4.72
CA VAL A 13 1.04 -11.63 -5.06
C VAL A 13 0.45 -11.33 -6.45
N ASP A 14 0.58 -12.24 -7.40
CA ASP A 14 0.05 -12.10 -8.75
C ASP A 14 -1.45 -12.43 -8.88
N GLY A 15 -2.11 -12.91 -7.82
CA GLY A 15 -3.49 -13.38 -7.89
C GLY A 15 -3.68 -14.65 -8.72
N LYS A 16 -2.61 -15.46 -8.87
CA LYS A 16 -2.54 -16.68 -9.70
C LYS A 16 -2.29 -17.96 -8.90
N LEU A 17 -2.36 -17.89 -7.58
CA LEU A 17 -2.22 -19.07 -6.72
C LEU A 17 -3.41 -20.01 -6.90
N ASP A 18 -3.16 -21.32 -6.91
CA ASP A 18 -4.23 -22.30 -7.00
C ASP A 18 -5.14 -22.27 -5.76
N TRP A 19 -6.40 -22.70 -5.96
CA TRP A 19 -7.41 -22.66 -4.91
C TRP A 19 -7.06 -23.53 -3.71
N ASP A 20 -6.50 -24.73 -3.93
CA ASP A 20 -6.16 -25.66 -2.84
C ASP A 20 -5.09 -25.08 -1.92
N THR A 21 -4.05 -24.46 -2.49
CA THR A 21 -2.99 -23.78 -1.73
C THR A 21 -3.53 -22.53 -1.05
N THR A 22 -4.39 -21.75 -1.72
CA THR A 22 -5.03 -20.56 -1.14
C THR A 22 -5.86 -20.93 0.09
N LEU A 23 -6.73 -21.94 -0.02
CA LEU A 23 -7.53 -22.45 1.09
C LEU A 23 -6.66 -22.93 2.24
N ARG A 24 -5.55 -23.62 1.94
CA ARG A 24 -4.60 -24.05 2.97
C ARG A 24 -3.98 -22.86 3.71
N MET A 25 -3.59 -21.79 3.01
CA MET A 25 -3.06 -20.57 3.63
C MET A 25 -4.10 -19.88 4.52
N LEU A 26 -5.38 -19.96 4.19
CA LEU A 26 -6.47 -19.41 4.99
C LEU A 26 -6.71 -20.22 6.26
N ALA A 27 -6.81 -21.55 6.14
CA ALA A 27 -7.27 -22.43 7.21
C ALA A 27 -6.16 -22.90 8.17
N MET A 28 -4.92 -23.01 7.70
CA MET A 28 -3.81 -23.51 8.52
C MET A 28 -3.11 -22.37 9.29
N PRO A 29 -2.34 -22.70 10.35
CA PRO A 29 -1.47 -21.71 11.01
C PRO A 29 -0.60 -20.95 10.01
N LYS A 30 -0.20 -19.72 10.36
CA LYS A 30 0.58 -18.87 9.45
C LYS A 30 2.06 -19.28 9.44
N ASP A 31 2.67 -19.20 8.27
CA ASP A 31 4.10 -19.35 8.08
C ASP A 31 4.83 -18.10 8.59
N LYS A 32 5.84 -18.29 9.43
CA LYS A 32 6.63 -17.20 10.01
C LYS A 32 7.48 -16.45 8.98
N GLU A 33 7.83 -17.12 7.88
CA GLU A 33 8.69 -16.60 6.82
C GLU A 33 7.95 -15.71 5.81
N ARG A 34 6.61 -15.58 5.95
CA ARG A 34 5.75 -14.91 4.97
C ARG A 34 6.25 -13.53 4.60
N PHE A 35 6.59 -12.72 5.59
CA PHE A 35 6.94 -11.31 5.39
C PHE A 35 8.22 -11.17 4.57
N ALA A 36 9.27 -11.94 4.87
CA ALA A 36 10.52 -11.92 4.12
C ALA A 36 10.34 -12.39 2.66
N LEU A 37 9.58 -13.47 2.45
CA LEU A 37 9.27 -13.97 1.10
C LEU A 37 8.41 -12.98 0.30
N TYR A 38 7.50 -12.29 0.97
CA TYR A 38 6.63 -11.28 0.37
C TYR A 38 7.42 -10.05 -0.06
N LEU A 39 8.33 -9.54 0.79
CA LEU A 39 9.23 -8.45 0.42
C LEU A 39 10.12 -8.83 -0.78
N GLU A 40 10.66 -10.06 -0.81
CA GLU A 40 11.45 -10.54 -1.94
C GLU A 40 10.62 -10.57 -3.24
N ALA A 41 9.36 -11.00 -3.16
CA ALA A 41 8.47 -11.04 -4.33
C ALA A 41 8.16 -9.64 -4.86
N LEU A 42 7.91 -8.66 -3.99
CA LEU A 42 7.64 -7.28 -4.38
C LEU A 42 8.89 -6.55 -4.88
N GLN A 43 10.04 -6.77 -4.24
CA GLN A 43 11.30 -6.13 -4.65
C GLN A 43 11.71 -6.51 -6.08
N LYS A 44 11.30 -7.70 -6.56
CA LYS A 44 11.52 -8.14 -7.95
C LYS A 44 10.64 -7.42 -8.98
N LYS A 45 9.57 -6.74 -8.56
CA LYS A 45 8.63 -6.05 -9.44
C LYS A 45 9.00 -4.59 -9.68
N VAL A 46 9.69 -3.96 -8.73
CA VAL A 46 10.10 -2.56 -8.84
C VAL A 46 11.38 -2.43 -9.68
N SER A 47 11.51 -1.31 -10.40
CA SER A 47 12.65 -1.03 -11.28
C SER A 47 13.77 -0.22 -10.62
N TRP A 48 13.54 0.28 -9.41
CA TRP A 48 14.48 1.13 -8.66
C TRP A 48 15.34 0.33 -7.67
N PRO A 49 16.53 0.85 -7.31
CA PRO A 49 17.50 0.14 -6.45
C PRO A 49 17.21 0.24 -4.95
N ASP A 50 16.26 1.07 -4.54
CA ASP A 50 15.89 1.25 -3.14
C ASP A 50 15.32 -0.04 -2.54
N ARG A 51 15.37 -0.15 -1.21
CA ARG A 51 14.90 -1.35 -0.50
C ARG A 51 13.49 -1.13 0.02
N ILE A 52 12.53 -1.98 -0.34
CA ILE A 52 11.20 -1.98 0.28
C ILE A 52 11.35 -2.38 1.75
N VAL A 53 10.83 -1.53 2.63
CA VAL A 53 10.75 -1.75 4.08
C VAL A 53 9.36 -2.27 4.43
N LEU A 54 8.30 -1.57 4.02
CA LEU A 54 6.93 -1.98 4.34
C LEU A 54 5.98 -1.67 3.17
N PRO A 55 5.28 -2.68 2.61
CA PRO A 55 4.23 -2.43 1.64
C PRO A 55 3.00 -1.81 2.30
N LEU A 56 2.52 -0.68 1.76
CA LEU A 56 1.30 0.02 2.24
C LEU A 56 0.07 -0.30 1.38
N GLY A 57 0.30 -0.61 0.11
CA GLY A 57 -0.74 -1.02 -0.84
C GLY A 57 -0.13 -1.77 -2.03
N PRO A 58 -0.93 -2.09 -3.07
CA PRO A 58 -0.46 -2.86 -4.22
C PRO A 58 0.74 -2.23 -4.94
N HIS A 59 0.75 -0.89 -5.04
CA HIS A 59 1.75 -0.10 -5.77
C HIS A 59 2.39 1.00 -4.89
N LEU A 60 2.27 0.90 -3.57
CA LEU A 60 2.72 1.93 -2.62
C LEU A 60 3.50 1.29 -1.47
N HIS A 61 4.69 1.81 -1.19
CA HIS A 61 5.63 1.22 -0.24
C HIS A 61 6.34 2.28 0.59
N ILE A 62 6.67 1.96 1.83
CA ILE A 62 7.78 2.60 2.54
C ILE A 62 9.06 1.97 2.02
N ALA A 63 9.95 2.77 1.46
CA ALA A 63 11.21 2.33 0.89
C ALA A 63 12.39 3.10 1.51
N GLN A 64 13.49 2.40 1.75
CA GLN A 64 14.77 2.98 2.15
C GLN A 64 15.56 3.37 0.89
N SER A 65 15.84 4.67 0.74
CA SER A 65 16.69 5.17 -0.34
C SER A 65 18.06 4.50 -0.33
N ALA A 66 18.47 3.96 -1.48
CA ALA A 66 19.80 3.38 -1.63
C ALA A 66 20.91 4.42 -1.42
N GLN A 67 20.63 5.70 -1.75
CA GLN A 67 21.57 6.80 -1.70
C GLN A 67 21.66 7.46 -0.32
N THR A 68 20.51 7.82 0.27
CA THR A 68 20.49 8.62 1.50
C THR A 68 20.21 7.81 2.75
N LYS A 69 19.75 6.56 2.62
CA LYS A 69 19.24 5.71 3.71
C LYS A 69 18.02 6.28 4.44
N GLN A 70 17.43 7.38 3.95
CA GLN A 70 16.15 7.89 4.45
C GLN A 70 15.01 6.98 4.02
N TRP A 71 13.97 6.92 4.84
CA TRP A 71 12.76 6.15 4.55
C TRP A 71 11.68 7.08 4.02
N VAL A 72 11.16 6.73 2.85
CA VAL A 72 10.19 7.55 2.12
C VAL A 72 9.01 6.72 1.68
N THR A 73 7.83 7.34 1.62
CA THR A 73 6.68 6.72 0.97
C THR A 73 6.84 6.86 -0.54
N LYS A 74 6.83 5.74 -1.26
CA LYS A 74 7.23 5.64 -2.65
C LYS A 74 6.25 4.81 -3.47
N CYS A 75 5.86 5.34 -4.62
CA CYS A 75 5.09 4.62 -5.63
C CYS A 75 5.97 3.59 -6.35
N GLU A 76 5.38 2.50 -6.85
CA GLU A 76 6.06 1.54 -7.72
C GLU A 76 6.76 2.20 -8.92
N CYS A 77 6.20 3.27 -9.48
CA CYS A 77 6.82 4.01 -10.58
C CYS A 77 8.10 4.76 -10.20
N GLY A 78 8.41 4.87 -8.90
CA GLY A 78 9.58 5.54 -8.36
C GLY A 78 9.34 6.96 -7.85
N HIS A 79 8.12 7.48 -7.93
CA HIS A 79 7.77 8.77 -7.31
C HIS A 79 7.77 8.68 -5.78
N GLU A 80 8.38 9.67 -5.13
CA GLU A 80 8.46 9.78 -3.67
C GLU A 80 7.49 10.85 -3.17
N PHE A 81 6.63 10.49 -2.23
CA PHE A 81 5.63 11.37 -1.64
C PHE A 81 6.14 12.13 -0.40
N GLY A 82 7.33 11.80 0.12
CA GLY A 82 7.91 12.42 1.31
C GLY A 82 8.29 11.42 2.40
N ASP A 83 8.54 11.93 3.60
CA ASP A 83 8.92 11.14 4.78
C ASP A 83 7.84 10.10 5.12
N TYR A 84 8.25 8.90 5.50
CA TYR A 84 7.32 7.79 5.80
C TYR A 84 6.38 8.05 7.00
N ARG A 85 6.71 9.01 7.87
CA ARG A 85 5.90 9.42 9.03
C ARG A 85 4.86 10.47 8.66
N GLU A 86 4.99 11.09 7.50
CA GLU A 86 4.01 12.06 7.00
C GLU A 86 2.93 11.35 6.20
N ASN A 87 1.73 11.93 6.23
CA ASN A 87 0.62 11.43 5.44
C ASN A 87 0.87 11.71 3.95
N TRP A 88 1.23 10.66 3.19
CA TRP A 88 1.53 10.73 1.76
C TRP A 88 0.40 11.36 0.92
N LYS A 89 -0.87 11.25 1.38
CA LYS A 89 -2.03 11.86 0.71
C LYS A 89 -1.91 13.38 0.60
N LEU A 90 -1.21 14.03 1.53
CA LEU A 90 -0.98 15.49 1.51
C LEU A 90 -0.05 15.93 0.37
N ASN A 91 0.71 14.99 -0.20
CA ASN A 91 1.61 15.21 -1.34
C ASN A 91 1.12 14.50 -2.62
N ALA A 92 -0.11 13.96 -2.62
CA ALA A 92 -0.72 13.30 -3.76
C ALA A 92 -1.55 14.29 -4.62
N ALA A 93 -1.87 13.89 -5.85
CA ALA A 93 -2.90 14.57 -6.64
C ALA A 93 -4.27 14.06 -6.21
N ILE A 94 -5.26 14.94 -6.04
CA ILE A 94 -6.61 14.58 -5.58
C ILE A 94 -7.67 14.97 -6.61
N TYR A 95 -8.60 14.07 -6.88
CA TYR A 95 -9.86 14.38 -7.55
C TYR A 95 -11.03 14.15 -6.58
N VAL A 96 -11.89 15.14 -6.43
CA VAL A 96 -13.06 15.05 -5.53
C VAL A 96 -14.33 14.98 -6.38
N ARG A 97 -15.10 13.91 -6.22
CA ARG A 97 -16.45 13.79 -6.77
C ARG A 97 -17.43 14.39 -5.78
N ASP A 98 -17.77 15.65 -5.96
CA ASP A 98 -18.70 16.42 -5.11
C ASP A 98 -19.98 16.87 -5.85
N THR A 99 -20.18 16.39 -7.09
CA THR A 99 -21.37 16.64 -7.91
C THR A 99 -22.09 15.35 -8.32
N GLU A 100 -23.40 15.42 -8.61
CA GLU A 100 -24.18 14.28 -9.11
C GLU A 100 -23.59 13.78 -10.43
N GLU A 101 -23.14 14.68 -11.31
CA GLU A 101 -22.52 14.36 -12.59
C GLU A 101 -21.24 13.56 -12.42
N ALA A 102 -20.33 14.00 -11.53
CA ALA A 102 -19.08 13.29 -11.27
C ALA A 102 -19.33 11.91 -10.61
N MET A 103 -20.33 11.79 -9.73
CA MET A 103 -20.71 10.50 -9.15
C MET A 103 -21.34 9.56 -10.18
N ALA A 104 -22.09 10.10 -11.13
CA ALA A 104 -22.75 9.33 -12.19
C ALA A 104 -21.77 8.64 -13.15
N GLU A 105 -20.51 9.08 -13.20
CA GLU A 105 -19.44 8.41 -13.97
C GLU A 105 -19.08 7.02 -13.40
N VAL A 106 -19.26 6.81 -12.09
CA VAL A 106 -18.84 5.59 -11.39
C VAL A 106 -20.01 4.80 -10.81
N TYR A 107 -21.17 5.44 -10.59
CA TYR A 107 -22.39 4.78 -10.14
C TYR A 107 -23.60 5.15 -10.98
N PRO A 108 -24.53 4.21 -11.22
CA PRO A 108 -25.85 4.54 -11.75
C PRO A 108 -26.59 5.53 -10.84
N ARG A 109 -27.42 6.38 -11.45
CA ARG A 109 -28.32 7.28 -10.72
C ARG A 109 -29.17 6.48 -9.73
N LEU A 110 -29.44 7.05 -8.55
CA LEU A 110 -30.10 6.44 -7.39
C LEU A 110 -29.27 5.37 -6.64
N MET A 111 -28.18 4.86 -7.21
CA MET A 111 -27.19 4.05 -6.49
C MET A 111 -26.00 4.89 -6.00
N ALA A 112 -25.78 6.04 -6.64
CA ALA A 112 -24.79 7.03 -6.22
C ALA A 112 -25.12 7.64 -4.85
N PRO A 113 -24.11 7.91 -4.00
CA PRO A 113 -24.28 8.70 -2.78
C PRO A 113 -24.79 10.12 -3.09
N ASP A 114 -25.54 10.71 -2.16
CA ASP A 114 -25.85 12.14 -2.18
C ASP A 114 -24.61 12.94 -1.77
N THR A 115 -24.12 13.81 -2.65
CA THR A 115 -22.84 14.51 -2.45
C THR A 115 -22.87 15.56 -1.35
N THR A 116 -24.06 15.96 -0.89
CA THR A 116 -24.20 16.79 0.31
C THR A 116 -23.92 16.01 1.60
N TRP A 117 -24.00 14.68 1.56
CA TRP A 117 -23.72 13.78 2.68
C TRP A 117 -22.36 13.11 2.57
N GLN A 118 -21.98 12.63 1.40
CA GLN A 118 -20.74 11.88 1.19
C GLN A 118 -20.10 12.24 -0.15
N VAL A 119 -18.82 12.59 -0.11
CA VAL A 119 -18.01 12.86 -1.32
C VAL A 119 -16.95 11.79 -1.48
N TYR A 120 -16.57 11.49 -2.72
CA TYR A 120 -15.44 10.57 -2.97
C TYR A 120 -14.19 11.37 -3.29
N ARG A 121 -13.07 11.00 -2.66
CA ARG A 121 -11.77 11.64 -2.84
C ARG A 121 -10.79 10.59 -3.35
N GLU A 122 -10.37 10.75 -4.59
CA GLU A 122 -9.50 9.82 -5.29
C GLU A 122 -8.07 10.37 -5.25
N TYR A 123 -7.14 9.66 -4.60
CA TYR A 123 -5.75 10.09 -4.39
C TYR A 123 -4.80 9.34 -5.34
N TYR A 124 -4.14 10.09 -6.21
CA TYR A 124 -3.29 9.56 -7.27
C TYR A 124 -1.82 9.90 -7.09
N CYS A 125 -0.97 9.01 -7.62
CA CYS A 125 0.41 9.36 -7.90
C CYS A 125 0.48 10.47 -8.98
N PRO A 126 1.14 11.61 -8.70
CA PRO A 126 1.23 12.71 -9.66
C PRO A 126 2.12 12.39 -10.88
N ALA A 127 2.95 11.34 -10.83
CA ALA A 127 3.84 10.95 -11.91
C ALA A 127 3.20 9.97 -12.91
N CYS A 128 2.52 8.93 -12.42
CA CYS A 128 1.99 7.86 -13.28
C CYS A 128 0.45 7.75 -13.28
N GLY A 129 -0.25 8.53 -12.45
CA GLY A 129 -1.72 8.52 -12.37
C GLY A 129 -2.31 7.28 -11.68
N THR A 130 -1.49 6.46 -11.01
CA THR A 130 -2.00 5.32 -10.24
C THR A 130 -2.88 5.80 -9.09
N LEU A 131 -4.11 5.30 -9.02
CA LEU A 131 -5.02 5.51 -7.89
C LEU A 131 -4.56 4.66 -6.70
N HIS A 132 -4.12 5.31 -5.62
CA HIS A 132 -3.60 4.63 -4.44
C HIS A 132 -4.64 4.47 -3.33
N ASP A 133 -5.54 5.44 -3.18
CA ASP A 133 -6.60 5.37 -2.17
C ASP A 133 -7.86 6.14 -2.59
N VAL A 134 -9.00 5.75 -2.03
CA VAL A 134 -10.28 6.43 -2.20
C VAL A 134 -10.92 6.62 -0.83
N GLU A 135 -11.01 7.87 -0.38
CA GLU A 135 -11.78 8.20 0.83
C GLU A 135 -13.23 8.52 0.44
N ALA A 136 -14.18 8.13 1.29
CA ALA A 136 -15.59 8.47 1.13
C ALA A 136 -16.17 9.18 2.40
N PRO A 137 -15.63 10.34 2.81
CA PRO A 137 -16.08 11.02 4.01
C PRO A 137 -17.25 11.97 3.73
N THR A 138 -17.75 12.62 4.79
CA THR A 138 -18.59 13.80 4.64
C THR A 138 -17.81 14.98 4.06
N PRO A 139 -18.47 16.01 3.52
CA PRO A 139 -17.83 17.29 3.25
C PRO A 139 -17.06 17.83 4.46
N TRP A 140 -15.99 18.58 4.20
CA TRP A 140 -15.09 19.22 5.18
C TRP A 140 -14.24 18.30 6.06
N TYR A 141 -14.41 16.98 5.96
CA TYR A 141 -13.60 16.06 6.76
C TYR A 141 -12.10 16.20 6.44
N PRO A 142 -11.20 16.15 7.44
CA PRO A 142 -9.76 16.15 7.20
C PRO A 142 -9.31 14.99 6.29
N VAL A 143 -8.14 15.12 5.67
CA VAL A 143 -7.48 13.99 5.01
C VAL A 143 -7.04 12.99 6.09
N ILE A 144 -7.35 11.71 5.92
CA ILE A 144 -7.10 10.68 6.93
C ILE A 144 -5.64 10.24 6.82
N HIS A 145 -4.93 10.20 7.95
CA HIS A 145 -3.64 9.52 8.04
C HIS A 145 -3.89 8.07 8.44
N ASP A 146 -3.93 7.16 7.46
CA ASP A 146 -4.49 5.82 7.67
C ASP A 146 -3.64 4.94 8.59
N PHE A 147 -2.31 5.09 8.55
CA PHE A 147 -1.42 4.16 9.19
C PHE A 147 -0.07 4.75 9.57
N GLU A 148 0.27 4.64 10.86
CA GLU A 148 1.56 5.02 11.44
C GLU A 148 2.23 3.76 12.04
N PRO A 149 3.01 3.00 11.26
CA PRO A 149 3.57 1.72 11.69
C PRO A 149 4.73 1.86 12.67
N ASP A 150 4.73 1.05 13.73
CA ASP A 150 5.93 0.75 14.52
C ASP A 150 6.78 -0.31 13.81
N ILE A 151 7.60 0.16 12.86
CA ILE A 151 8.44 -0.70 12.02
C ILE A 151 9.56 -1.35 12.85
N GLU A 152 10.10 -0.65 13.85
CA GLU A 152 11.20 -1.16 14.66
C GLU A 152 10.75 -2.37 15.50
N ALA A 153 9.66 -2.22 16.26
CA ALA A 153 9.11 -3.33 17.03
C ALA A 153 8.64 -4.49 16.14
N PHE A 154 8.01 -4.19 14.99
CA PHE A 154 7.60 -5.23 14.05
C PHE A 154 8.78 -6.06 13.57
N TYR A 155 9.87 -5.42 13.15
CA TYR A 155 11.07 -6.09 12.66
C TYR A 155 11.79 -6.87 13.77
N GLU A 156 12.11 -6.24 14.89
CA GLU A 156 12.96 -6.83 15.93
C GLU A 156 12.21 -7.86 16.78
N GLU A 157 11.02 -7.50 17.25
CA GLU A 157 10.30 -8.28 18.26
C GLU A 157 9.38 -9.33 17.62
N TRP A 158 8.77 -9.04 16.47
CA TRP A 158 7.70 -9.90 15.93
C TRP A 158 8.19 -10.83 14.82
N VAL A 159 8.90 -10.31 13.81
CA VAL A 159 9.39 -11.13 12.68
C VAL A 159 10.86 -11.53 12.81
N GLY A 160 11.59 -10.98 13.78
CA GLY A 160 13.00 -11.32 14.03
C GLY A 160 13.93 -10.99 12.86
N LEU A 161 13.64 -9.91 12.13
CA LEU A 161 14.44 -9.41 11.03
C LEU A 161 15.23 -8.17 11.47
N PRO A 162 16.45 -7.96 10.95
CA PRO A 162 17.19 -6.74 11.26
C PRO A 162 16.47 -5.52 10.67
N VAL A 163 16.29 -4.48 11.49
CA VAL A 163 15.77 -3.18 11.04
C VAL A 163 16.69 -2.63 9.95
N PRO A 164 16.17 -2.22 8.79
CA PRO A 164 16.97 -1.51 7.80
C PRO A 164 17.59 -0.25 8.40
N GLU A 165 18.79 0.12 7.95
CA GLU A 165 19.42 1.37 8.37
C GLU A 165 18.48 2.57 8.12
N LYS A 166 18.48 3.55 9.01
CA LYS A 166 17.65 4.75 8.88
C LYS A 166 18.52 5.96 9.13
N ALA A 167 18.76 6.74 8.07
CA ALA A 167 19.39 8.05 8.23
C ALA A 167 18.41 9.02 8.91
N ALA A 168 18.99 9.99 9.63
CA ALA A 168 18.25 11.08 10.26
C ALA A 168 17.62 12.05 9.25
#